data_AF-A0A423F202-F1
#
_entry.id   AF-A0A423F202-F1
#
_cell.length_a   1.000
_cell.length_b   1.000
_cell.length_c   1.000
_cell.angle_alpha   90.00
_cell.angle_beta   90.00
_cell.angle_gamma   90.00
#
_symmetry.space_group_name_H-M   'P 1'
#
loop_
_entity.id
_entity.type
_entity.pdbx_description
1 polymer ?
#
loop_
_entity_poly.entity_id
_entity_poly.type
_entity_poly.pdbx_seq_one_letter_code
_entity_poly.pdbx_strand_id
1 'polypeptide(L)' 'MPTEYSLPDVLERLYQNQLALEAAVMELTLWIERKGTTDTGDNIRGALQTIGENAGHIKQGLAKLKARGPH' A
#
# COMPACT_ATOMS: atom_id res chain seq x y z
N MET A 1 -23.19 2.70 -19.14
CA MET A 1 -22.38 1.50 -18.83
C MET A 1 -22.36 1.35 -17.32
N PRO A 2 -22.66 0.18 -16.73
CA PRO A 2 -22.30 -0.01 -15.34
C PRO A 2 -20.77 0.15 -15.25
N THR A 3 -20.29 0.92 -14.29
CA THR A 3 -18.86 1.17 -14.07
C THR A 3 -18.12 -0.17 -14.05
N GLU A 4 -17.16 -0.36 -14.95
CA GLU A 4 -16.43 -1.62 -15.18
C GLU A 4 -15.78 -2.22 -13.92
N TYR A 5 -15.67 -1.43 -12.85
CA TYR A 5 -15.14 -1.85 -11.57
C TYR A 5 -16.03 -1.34 -10.44
N SER A 6 -16.35 -2.22 -9.49
CA SER A 6 -17.03 -1.81 -8.25
C SER A 6 -16.04 -1.09 -7.32
N LEU A 7 -16.56 -0.28 -6.38
CA LEU A 7 -15.72 0.37 -5.39
C LEU A 7 -14.88 -0.65 -4.57
N PRO A 8 -15.42 -1.80 -4.11
CA PRO A 8 -14.63 -2.86 -3.51
C PRO A 8 -13.49 -3.36 -4.41
N ASP A 9 -13.72 -3.54 -5.71
CA ASP A 9 -12.69 -4.04 -6.63
C ASP A 9 -11.52 -3.06 -6.78
N VAL A 10 -11.83 -1.76 -6.89
CA VAL A 10 -10.81 -0.71 -6.98
C VAL A 10 -10.01 -0.62 -5.68
N LEU A 11 -10.67 -0.70 -4.52
CA LEU A 11 -9.99 -0.66 -3.22
C LEU A 11 -9.13 -1.90 -2.96
N GLU A 12 -9.56 -3.08 -3.40
CA GLU A 12 -8.74 -4.30 -3.34
C GLU A 12 -7.46 -4.11 -4.17
N ARG A 13 -7.57 -3.59 -5.40
CA ARG A 13 -6.40 -3.28 -6.25
C ARG A 13 -5.48 -2.23 -5.62
N LEU A 14 -6.06 -1.19 -5.00
CA LEU A 14 -5.27 -0.16 -4.34
C LEU A 14 -4.54 -0.69 -3.11
N TYR A 15 -5.15 -1.62 -2.35
CA TYR A 15 -4.48 -2.32 -1.26
C TYR A 15 -3.29 -3.15 -1.77
N GLN A 16 -3.46 -3.90 -2.87
CA GLN A 16 -2.35 -4.64 -3.49
C GLN A 16 -1.23 -3.71 -3.95
N ASN A 17 -1.57 -2.53 -4.47
CA ASN A 17 -0.55 -1.53 -4.82
C ASN A 17 0.22 -1.04 -3.59
N GLN A 18 -0.40 -0.88 -2.41
CA GLN A 18 0.35 -0.53 -1.19
C GLN A 18 1.38 -1.62 -0.85
N LEU A 19 0.99 -2.90 -0.91
CA LEU A 19 1.90 -4.01 -0.63
C LEU A 19 3.06 -4.08 -1.64
N ALA A 20 2.76 -3.87 -2.93
CA ALA A 20 3.76 -3.87 -3.99
C ALA A 20 4.74 -2.69 -3.83
N LEU A 21 4.24 -1.50 -3.48
CA LEU A 21 5.06 -0.32 -3.22
C LEU A 21 5.94 -0.49 -1.98
N GLU A 22 5.39 -1.06 -0.90
CA GLU A 22 6.16 -1.38 0.31
C GLU A 22 7.33 -2.29 -0.03
N ALA A 23 7.05 -3.40 -0.74
CA ALA A 23 8.08 -4.35 -1.16
C ALA A 23 9.14 -3.71 -2.07
N ALA A 24 8.72 -2.91 -3.04
CA ALA A 24 9.64 -2.23 -3.96
C ALA A 24 10.55 -1.22 -3.23
N VAL A 25 10.00 -0.46 -2.27
CA VAL A 25 10.77 0.48 -1.46
C VAL A 25 11.74 -0.26 -0.53
N MET A 26 11.30 -1.35 0.12
CA MET A 26 12.19 -2.19 0.93
C MET A 26 13.34 -2.79 0.11
N GLU A 27 13.06 -3.31 -1.09
CA GLU A 27 14.10 -3.86 -1.97
C GLU A 27 15.11 -2.80 -2.41
N LEU A 28 14.62 -1.62 -2.82
CA LEU A 28 15.48 -0.49 -3.17
C LEU A 28 16.36 -0.05 -1.99
N THR A 29 15.79 -0.03 -0.78
CA THR A 29 16.51 0.30 0.46
C THR A 29 17.66 -0.66 0.68
N LEU A 30 17.39 -1.97 0.63
CA LEU A 30 18.41 -3.01 0.77
C LEU A 30 19.50 -2.89 -0.29
N TRP A 31 19.15 -2.51 -1.51
CA TRP A 31 20.12 -2.30 -2.59
C TRP A 31 21.02 -1.08 -2.35
N ILE A 32 20.47 0.04 -1.84
CA ILE A 32 21.22 1.24 -1.48
C ILE A 32 22.15 0.97 -0.29
N GLU A 33 21.66 0.30 0.75
CA GLU A 33 22.45 -0.04 1.95
C GLU A 33 23.68 -0.90 1.60
N ARG A 34 23.51 -1.86 0.68
CA ARG A 34 24.63 -2.67 0.15
C ARG A 34 25.71 -1.85 -0.56
N LYS A 35 25.40 -0.64 -1.02
CA LYS A 35 26.36 0.27 -1.65
C LYS A 35 27.05 1.22 -0.67
N GLY A 36 26.82 1.06 0.64
CA GLY A 36 27.51 1.81 1.69
C GLY A 36 27.02 3.24 1.88
N THR A 37 25.85 3.59 1.32
CA THR A 37 25.23 4.92 1.51
C THR A 37 24.18 4.83 2.62
N THR A 38 24.39 5.57 3.72
CA THR A 38 23.55 5.49 4.93
C THR A 38 22.59 6.67 5.13
N ASP A 39 22.67 7.72 4.32
CA ASP A 39 21.93 8.98 4.54
C ASP A 39 20.43 8.93 4.20
N THR A 40 19.91 7.83 3.64
CA THR A 40 18.53 7.75 3.15
C THR A 40 17.53 7.12 4.12
N GLY A 41 17.98 6.66 5.30
CA GLY A 41 17.19 5.79 6.19
C GLY A 41 15.91 6.41 6.77
N ASP A 42 15.93 7.69 7.15
CA ASP A 42 14.77 8.33 7.81
C ASP A 42 13.61 8.62 6.84
N ASN A 43 13.92 9.08 5.62
CA ASN A 43 12.91 9.31 4.59
C ASN A 43 12.24 8.00 4.15
N ILE A 44 13.04 6.93 4.01
CA ILE A 44 12.54 5.59 3.68
C ILE A 44 11.63 5.07 4.78
N ARG A 45 12.04 5.18 6.05
CA ARG A 45 11.22 4.73 7.19
C ARG A 45 9.89 5.49 7.28
N GLY A 46 9.91 6.80 7.07
CA GLY A 46 8.69 7.61 7.01
C GLY A 46 7.77 7.17 5.87
N ALA A 47 8.32 6.93 4.68
CA ALA A 47 7.55 6.46 3.53
C ALA A 47 6.91 5.08 3.78
N LEU A 48 7.69 4.12 4.31
CA LEU A 48 7.18 2.78 4.65
C LEU A 48 6.08 2.84 5.72
N GLN A 49 6.22 3.71 6.72
CA GLN A 49 5.18 3.92 7.73
C GLN A 49 3.87 4.41 7.08
N THR A 50 3.94 5.44 6.22
CA THR A 50 2.76 5.96 5.53
C THR A 50 2.10 4.92 4.61
N ILE A 51 2.90 4.10 3.90
CA ILE A 51 2.38 3.00 3.07
C ILE A 51 1.62 1.99 3.94
N GLY A 52 2.19 1.59 5.08
CA GLY A 52 1.55 0.65 6.01
C GLY A 52 0.24 1.19 6.60
N GLU A 53 0.22 2.47 7.00
CA GLU A 53 -1.00 3.14 7.49
C GLU A 53 -2.10 3.16 6.42
N ASN A 54 -1.75 3.50 5.18
CA ASN A 54 -2.68 3.50 4.06
C ASN A 54 -3.20 2.09 3.75
N ALA A 55 -2.32 1.09 3.74
CA ALA A 55 -2.72 -0.31 3.54
C ALA A 55 -3.73 -0.76 4.61
N GLY A 56 -3.49 -0.40 5.87
CA GLY A 56 -4.39 -0.65 6.99
C GLY A 56 -5.76 0.01 6.81
N HIS A 57 -5.79 1.31 6.49
CA HIS A 57 -7.03 2.05 6.25
C HIS A 57 -7.85 1.47 5.09
N ILE A 58 -7.21 1.15 3.96
CA ILE A 58 -7.89 0.56 2.79
C ILE A 58 -8.47 -0.80 3.16
N LYS A 59 -7.68 -1.67 3.82
CA LYS A 59 -8.13 -3.01 4.22
C LYS A 59 -9.34 -2.95 5.16
N GLN A 60 -9.32 -2.04 6.14
CA GLN A 60 -10.46 -1.83 7.04
C GLN A 60 -11.68 -1.26 6.33
N GLY A 61 -11.50 -0.27 5.44
CA GLY A 61 -12.58 0.30 4.63
C GLY A 61 -13.24 -0.74 3.74
N LEU A 62 -12.43 -1.58 3.09
CA LEU A 62 -12.88 -2.68 2.26
C LEU A 62 -13.68 -3.73 3.04
N ALA A 63 -13.21 -4.11 4.24
CA ALA A 63 -13.94 -5.03 5.12
C ALA A 63 -15.32 -4.46 5.50
N LYS A 64 -15.40 -3.16 5.82
CA LYS A 64 -16.67 -2.48 6.12
C LYS A 64 -17.62 -2.45 4.92
N LEU A 65 -17.10 -2.23 3.70
CA LEU A 65 -17.92 -2.25 2.48
C LEU A 65 -18.47 -3.64 2.18
N LYS A 66 -17.63 -4.68 2.26
CA LYS A 66 -18.05 -6.07 2.07
C LYS A 66 -19.11 -6.50 3.10
N ALA A 67 -18.98 -6.04 4.35
CA ALA A 67 -19.95 -6.32 5.41
C ALA A 67 -21.32 -5.64 5.23
N ARG A 68 -21.40 -4.52 4.51
CA ARG A 68 -22.67 -3.80 4.27
C ARG A 68 -23.55 -4.43 3.19
N GLY A 69 -23.02 -5.40 2.44
CA GLY A 69 -23.71 -6.02 1.30
C GLY A 69 -23.87 -5.07 0.10
N PRO A 70 -24.22 -5.58 -1.08
CA PRO A 70 -24.53 -4.73 -2.23
C PRO A 70 -25.80 -3.93 -1.94
N HIS A 71 -25.75 -2.61 -2.17
CA HIS A 71 -26.93 -1.75 -2.25
C HIS A 71 -27.68 -1.99 -3.56
#